data_AF-A0A8E6B4H3-F1
#
_entry.id   AF-A0A8E6B4H3-F1
#
_cell.length_a   1.000
_cell.length_b   1.000
_cell.length_c   1.000
_cell.angle_alpha   90.00
_cell.angle_beta   90.00
_cell.angle_gamma   90.00
#
_symmetry.space_group_name_H-M   'P 1'
#
loop_
_entity.id
_entity.type
_entity.pdbx_description
1 polymer ?
#
loop_
_entity_poly.entity_id
_entity_poly.type
_entity_poly.pdbx_seq_one_letter_code
_entity_poly.pdbx_strand_id
1 'polypeptide(L)'
;MKIPLPKNRSLRWGLFFSLLCFGFYLSLALYRWKIGRDSARELQEIVERLNREDPGWDWESFVNRPWTIPDDKNSFTILKQIFIAPKFKILEIDPNIHDWRILPEKMPPEVCEWVSTYLNDRREAVELCRKLVDYPEGRHRIQYSEDIISTLLPTVQDTRVVASLLQWDIRMQSQLGNFDTCVQDLRAMRNAARSFGDEGFLIAALVRIAIDTIFCQSLQEMLSQGETTEAQLALLQKELAEELADEFPYRSLRCERAIMFYMVKYFGENLGLNKQSLRVLNGLAGPSPNEPNQFQSALLTFRYPPYAKADQAYALKMMTAYMEAYRLPLEQRNQKFEELDESFKVSRGMFQAKTLLTNLLFPSVSKIYQRSEPRRKALLRCTLLSIASERFRLANKRWPKSLEELVPKFIEKIDVDPYTETPLKFLTLRDGIVIYSVGEDRLDDGGAVLPNQNPNFERGQYAQGSNGLSKDIGFRLWNTEKRGR
;
A
#
# COMPACT_ATOMS: atom_id res chain seq x y z
N MET A 1 -33.56 59.55 -48.23
CA MET A 1 -34.13 58.25 -48.63
C MET A 1 -33.57 57.17 -47.70
N LYS A 2 -34.35 56.63 -46.76
CA LYS A 2 -33.96 55.47 -45.92
C LYS A 2 -34.64 54.23 -46.49
N ILE A 3 -33.86 53.28 -47.01
CA ILE A 3 -34.34 52.02 -47.55
C ILE A 3 -34.81 51.14 -46.37
N PRO A 4 -36.06 50.63 -46.34
CA PRO A 4 -36.51 49.75 -45.28
C PRO A 4 -35.87 48.37 -45.46
N LEU A 5 -35.08 47.93 -44.46
CA LEU A 5 -34.57 46.56 -44.42
C LEU A 5 -35.76 45.56 -44.22
N PRO A 6 -35.79 44.43 -44.94
CA PRO A 6 -36.92 43.51 -44.89
C PRO A 6 -36.98 42.75 -43.55
N LYS A 7 -38.00 43.04 -42.74
CA LYS A 7 -38.31 42.43 -41.42
C LYS A 7 -38.39 40.89 -41.39
N ASN A 8 -38.48 40.21 -42.54
CA ASN A 8 -38.66 38.75 -42.62
C ASN A 8 -37.38 37.92 -42.73
N ARG A 9 -36.21 38.53 -42.98
CA ARG A 9 -34.94 37.77 -43.07
C ARG A 9 -34.47 37.30 -41.70
N SER A 10 -34.56 38.14 -40.66
CA SER A 10 -34.16 37.78 -39.29
C SER A 10 -35.01 36.63 -38.71
N LEU A 11 -36.31 36.60 -39.02
CA LEU A 11 -37.21 35.53 -38.57
C LEU A 11 -36.87 34.17 -39.21
N ARG A 12 -36.56 34.17 -40.51
CA ARG A 12 -36.13 32.96 -41.25
C ARG A 12 -34.79 32.41 -40.75
N TRP A 13 -33.83 33.29 -40.49
CA TRP A 13 -32.56 32.89 -39.87
C TRP A 13 -32.76 32.37 -38.44
N GLY A 14 -33.62 33.02 -37.64
CA GLY A 14 -33.96 32.56 -36.30
C GLY A 14 -34.60 31.16 -36.27
N LEU A 15 -35.55 30.90 -37.18
CA LEU A 15 -36.16 29.56 -37.37
C LEU A 15 -35.14 28.51 -37.82
N PHE A 16 -34.27 28.86 -38.77
CA PHE A 16 -33.20 27.97 -39.25
C PHE A 16 -32.23 27.59 -38.12
N PHE A 17 -31.73 28.58 -37.36
CA PHE A 17 -30.86 28.32 -36.20
C PHE A 17 -31.58 27.50 -35.12
N SER A 18 -32.87 27.76 -34.87
CA SER A 18 -33.65 26.98 -33.90
C SER A 18 -33.80 25.51 -34.30
N LEU A 19 -34.06 25.24 -35.59
CA LEU A 19 -34.13 23.88 -36.12
C LEU A 19 -32.78 23.17 -36.09
N LEU A 20 -31.69 23.89 -36.40
CA LEU A 20 -30.33 23.36 -36.33
C LEU A 20 -29.95 23.01 -34.88
N CYS A 21 -30.24 23.90 -33.92
CA CYS A 21 -30.09 23.63 -32.50
C CYS A 21 -30.93 22.42 -32.06
N PHE A 22 -32.20 22.34 -32.47
CA PHE A 22 -33.07 21.21 -32.14
C PHE A 22 -32.52 19.89 -32.69
N GLY A 23 -32.07 19.86 -33.96
CA GLY A 23 -31.43 18.69 -34.57
C GLY A 23 -30.15 18.28 -33.85
N PHE A 24 -29.32 19.23 -33.45
CA PHE A 24 -28.13 18.99 -32.62
C PHE A 24 -28.50 18.41 -31.25
N TYR A 25 -29.49 18.97 -30.54
CA TYR A 25 -29.94 18.44 -29.26
C TYR A 25 -30.56 17.05 -29.38
N LEU A 26 -31.37 16.80 -30.41
CA LEU A 26 -32.00 15.50 -30.64
C LEU A 26 -30.95 14.43 -30.98
N SER A 27 -30.00 14.74 -31.87
CA SER A 27 -28.90 13.82 -32.19
C SER A 27 -28.03 13.52 -30.96
N LEU A 28 -27.72 14.53 -30.14
CA LEU A 28 -27.00 14.35 -28.88
C LEU A 28 -27.78 13.51 -27.88
N ALA A 29 -29.09 13.71 -27.76
CA ALA A 29 -29.97 12.93 -26.90
C ALA A 29 -30.06 11.46 -27.35
N LEU A 30 -30.24 11.20 -28.65
CA LEU A 30 -30.25 9.85 -29.22
C LEU A 30 -28.91 9.14 -29.06
N TYR A 31 -27.80 9.86 -29.26
CA TYR A 31 -26.45 9.34 -29.02
C TYR A 31 -26.24 8.97 -27.54
N ARG A 32 -26.64 9.84 -26.61
CA ARG A 32 -26.58 9.57 -25.16
C ARG A 32 -27.45 8.39 -24.77
N TRP A 33 -28.67 8.28 -25.31
CA TRP A 33 -29.57 7.16 -25.07
C TRP A 33 -28.97 5.84 -25.58
N LYS A 34 -28.42 5.83 -26.80
CA LYS A 34 -27.76 4.66 -27.38
C LYS A 34 -26.58 4.20 -26.52
N ILE A 35 -25.68 5.11 -26.13
CA ILE A 35 -24.55 4.77 -25.25
C ILE A 35 -25.06 4.23 -23.92
N GLY A 36 -26.03 4.90 -23.29
CA GLY A 36 -26.56 4.46 -22.01
C GLY A 36 -27.16 3.04 -22.08
N ARG A 37 -27.86 2.72 -23.18
CA ARG A 37 -28.43 1.40 -23.43
C ARG A 37 -27.37 0.34 -23.68
N ASP A 38 -26.44 0.60 -24.59
CA ASP A 38 -25.38 -0.35 -24.96
C ASP A 38 -24.49 -0.64 -23.74
N SER A 39 -24.11 0.40 -23.00
CA SER A 39 -23.28 0.27 -21.79
C SER A 39 -24.03 -0.42 -20.65
N ALA A 40 -25.35 -0.23 -20.52
CA ALA A 40 -26.15 -0.92 -19.51
C ALA A 40 -26.21 -2.43 -19.77
N ARG A 41 -26.36 -2.84 -21.03
CA ARG A 41 -26.36 -4.25 -21.42
C ARG A 41 -25.00 -4.89 -21.14
N GLU A 42 -23.93 -4.26 -21.58
CA GLU A 42 -22.56 -4.74 -21.34
C GLU A 42 -22.25 -4.86 -19.85
N LEU A 43 -22.60 -3.83 -19.06
CA LEU A 43 -22.42 -3.86 -17.62
C LEU A 43 -23.21 -5.01 -16.96
N GLN A 44 -24.45 -5.23 -17.38
CA GLN A 44 -25.28 -6.32 -16.87
C GLN A 44 -24.64 -7.68 -17.14
N GLU A 45 -24.16 -7.92 -18.37
CA GLU A 45 -23.47 -9.17 -18.73
C GLU A 45 -22.22 -9.42 -17.85
N ILE A 46 -21.44 -8.37 -17.55
CA ILE A 46 -20.26 -8.46 -16.67
C ILE A 46 -20.66 -8.75 -15.22
N VAL A 47 -21.67 -8.06 -14.70
CA VAL A 47 -22.18 -8.24 -13.33
C VAL A 47 -22.74 -9.65 -13.15
N GLU A 48 -23.54 -10.14 -14.09
CA GLU A 48 -24.07 -11.51 -14.06
C GLU A 48 -22.97 -12.56 -14.09
N ARG A 49 -21.92 -12.33 -14.89
CA ARG A 49 -20.73 -13.19 -14.90
C ARG A 49 -20.01 -13.18 -13.55
N LEU A 50 -19.73 -12.00 -12.98
CA LEU A 50 -19.05 -11.88 -11.68
C LEU A 50 -19.88 -12.47 -10.53
N ASN A 51 -21.21 -12.36 -10.57
CA ASN A 51 -22.09 -13.00 -9.60
C ASN A 51 -21.97 -14.53 -9.61
N ARG A 52 -21.68 -15.13 -10.77
CA ARG A 52 -21.44 -16.59 -10.90
C ARG A 52 -20.01 -16.98 -10.52
N GLU A 53 -19.02 -16.21 -10.95
CA GLU A 53 -17.59 -16.57 -10.85
C GLU A 53 -16.95 -16.16 -9.52
N ASP A 54 -17.44 -15.10 -8.88
CA ASP A 54 -16.88 -14.55 -7.65
C ASP A 54 -17.96 -14.03 -6.68
N PRO A 55 -18.78 -14.91 -6.06
CA PRO A 55 -19.87 -14.49 -5.18
C PRO A 55 -19.44 -13.55 -4.04
N GLY A 56 -20.23 -12.51 -3.78
CA GLY A 56 -19.95 -11.51 -2.75
C GLY A 56 -18.79 -10.55 -3.09
N TRP A 57 -18.60 -10.30 -4.39
CA TRP A 57 -17.60 -9.36 -4.92
C TRP A 57 -18.03 -7.89 -4.81
N ASP A 58 -19.32 -7.61 -4.61
CA ASP A 58 -19.88 -6.27 -4.62
C ASP A 58 -19.74 -5.58 -3.24
N TRP A 59 -19.87 -4.25 -3.25
CA TRP A 59 -19.68 -3.42 -2.06
C TRP A 59 -20.63 -3.77 -0.90
N GLU A 60 -21.90 -4.07 -1.19
CA GLU A 60 -22.87 -4.41 -0.14
C GLU A 60 -22.49 -5.72 0.55
N SER A 61 -22.06 -6.72 -0.22
CA SER A 61 -21.53 -7.96 0.31
C SER A 61 -20.27 -7.75 1.16
N PHE A 62 -19.39 -6.81 0.80
CA PHE A 62 -18.19 -6.47 1.59
C PHE A 62 -18.55 -5.84 2.94
N VAL A 63 -19.42 -4.83 2.95
CA VAL A 63 -19.82 -4.11 4.18
C VAL A 63 -20.60 -5.02 5.13
N ASN A 64 -21.40 -5.95 4.59
CA ASN A 64 -22.24 -6.84 5.38
C ASN A 64 -21.57 -8.19 5.72
N ARG A 65 -20.25 -8.34 5.51
CA ARG A 65 -19.56 -9.59 5.85
C ARG A 65 -19.72 -9.94 7.34
N PRO A 66 -20.04 -11.21 7.67
CA PRO A 66 -20.17 -11.64 9.06
C PRO A 66 -18.94 -11.28 9.90
N TRP A 67 -19.18 -10.87 11.13
CA TRP A 67 -18.14 -10.63 12.13
C TRP A 67 -17.73 -11.97 12.74
N THR A 68 -16.52 -12.43 12.45
CA THR A 68 -16.04 -13.78 12.81
C THR A 68 -15.09 -13.79 14.00
N ILE A 69 -14.53 -12.64 14.39
CA ILE A 69 -13.51 -12.55 15.45
C ILE A 69 -14.21 -12.22 16.78
N PRO A 70 -14.11 -13.08 17.81
CA PRO A 70 -14.63 -12.77 19.14
C PRO A 70 -14.00 -11.50 19.73
N ASP A 71 -14.77 -10.71 20.48
CA ASP A 71 -14.31 -9.41 21.01
C ASP A 71 -13.12 -9.53 21.98
N ASP A 72 -13.04 -10.64 22.72
CA ASP A 72 -11.95 -11.01 23.63
C ASP A 72 -10.67 -11.47 22.91
N LYS A 73 -10.76 -11.75 21.60
CA LYS A 73 -9.62 -12.12 20.75
C LYS A 73 -9.27 -11.05 19.73
N ASN A 74 -10.03 -9.96 19.68
CA ASN A 74 -9.87 -8.90 18.71
C ASN A 74 -8.79 -7.90 19.14
N SER A 75 -7.67 -7.87 18.42
CA SER A 75 -6.57 -6.92 18.65
C SER A 75 -7.00 -5.46 18.59
N PHE A 76 -8.06 -5.14 17.85
CA PHE A 76 -8.60 -3.79 17.79
C PHE A 76 -9.13 -3.28 19.14
N THR A 77 -9.56 -4.19 20.03
CA THR A 77 -9.95 -3.83 21.41
C THR A 77 -8.76 -3.26 22.20
N ILE A 78 -7.56 -3.76 21.94
CA ILE A 78 -6.32 -3.26 22.55
C ILE A 78 -5.88 -1.96 21.86
N LEU A 79 -5.95 -1.89 20.52
CA LEU A 79 -5.63 -0.65 19.78
C LEU A 79 -6.44 0.55 20.25
N LYS A 80 -7.75 0.38 20.52
CA LYS A 80 -8.58 1.45 21.09
C LYS A 80 -8.04 2.01 22.41
N GLN A 81 -7.48 1.15 23.27
CA GLN A 81 -6.87 1.57 24.53
C GLN A 81 -5.56 2.31 24.29
N ILE A 82 -4.74 1.83 23.36
CA ILE A 82 -3.48 2.48 22.97
C ILE A 82 -3.73 3.90 22.43
N PHE A 83 -4.74 4.07 21.57
CA PHE A 83 -5.00 5.34 20.89
C PHE A 83 -5.43 6.48 21.82
N ILE A 84 -5.96 6.14 23.00
CA ILE A 84 -6.35 7.11 24.04
C ILE A 84 -5.31 7.24 25.15
N ALA A 85 -4.22 6.46 25.10
CA ALA A 85 -3.17 6.52 26.10
C ALA A 85 -2.46 7.89 26.08
N PRO A 86 -2.00 8.40 27.25
CA PRO A 86 -1.34 9.70 27.35
C PRO A 86 -0.17 9.85 26.38
N LYS A 87 -0.08 11.01 25.72
CA LYS A 87 1.00 11.40 24.78
C LYS A 87 1.21 10.46 23.57
N PHE A 88 0.35 9.46 23.34
CA PHE A 88 0.51 8.49 22.24
C PHE A 88 0.59 9.16 20.85
N LYS A 89 -0.32 10.11 20.58
CA LYS A 89 -0.39 10.79 19.26
C LYS A 89 0.65 11.89 19.06
N ILE A 90 1.46 12.20 20.07
CA ILE A 90 2.49 13.24 20.00
C ILE A 90 3.77 12.57 19.50
N LEU A 91 4.05 12.69 18.19
CA LEU A 91 5.27 12.22 17.55
C LEU A 91 6.26 13.37 17.34
N GLU A 92 6.67 14.02 18.43
CA GLU A 92 7.76 14.98 18.40
C GLU A 92 9.09 14.20 18.40
N ILE A 93 9.57 13.89 17.20
CA ILE A 93 10.95 13.42 17.03
C ILE A 93 11.83 14.66 17.06
N ASP A 94 12.87 14.66 17.90
CA ASP A 94 13.82 15.76 17.91
C ASP A 94 14.46 15.86 16.52
N PRO A 95 14.32 17.00 15.82
CA PRO A 95 14.86 17.17 14.48
C PRO A 95 16.39 16.99 14.42
N ASN A 96 17.09 17.14 15.56
CA ASN A 96 18.54 16.94 15.67
C ASN A 96 18.95 15.47 15.83
N ILE A 97 17.99 14.56 16.01
CA ILE A 97 18.22 13.11 16.19
C ILE A 97 17.95 12.34 14.88
N HIS A 98 17.57 13.01 13.81
CA HIS A 98 17.55 12.39 12.50
C HIS A 98 18.99 12.14 12.03
N ASP A 99 19.35 10.88 11.74
CA ASP A 99 20.59 10.43 11.09
C ASP A 99 21.72 9.80 11.94
N TRP A 100 21.45 9.32 13.16
CA TRP A 100 22.47 8.55 13.93
C TRP A 100 22.61 7.08 13.50
N ARG A 101 21.76 6.58 12.60
CA ARG A 101 21.60 5.14 12.33
C ARG A 101 22.79 4.57 11.55
N ILE A 102 23.83 4.21 12.27
CA ILE A 102 25.02 3.53 11.74
C ILE A 102 25.00 2.11 12.31
N LEU A 103 24.55 1.13 11.53
CA LEU A 103 24.63 -0.27 11.95
C LEU A 103 26.02 -0.83 11.60
N PRO A 104 26.67 -1.60 12.50
CA PRO A 104 26.14 -2.16 13.76
C PRO A 104 26.48 -1.33 15.01
N GLU A 105 26.88 -0.07 14.87
CA GLU A 105 27.34 0.77 15.98
C GLU A 105 26.24 0.96 17.03
N LYS A 106 26.67 1.21 18.28
CA LYS A 106 25.73 1.54 19.35
C LYS A 106 25.12 2.91 19.13
N MET A 107 23.91 3.06 19.64
CA MET A 107 23.23 4.34 19.64
C MET A 107 24.06 5.35 20.47
N PRO A 108 24.30 6.58 19.98
CA PRO A 108 25.02 7.60 20.74
C PRO A 108 24.34 7.90 22.09
N PRO A 109 25.10 8.31 23.13
CA PRO A 109 24.54 8.59 24.45
C PRO A 109 23.40 9.63 24.44
N GLU A 110 23.55 10.72 23.68
CA GLU A 110 22.50 11.76 23.60
C GLU A 110 21.18 11.23 23.02
N VAL A 111 21.28 10.32 22.04
CA VAL A 111 20.12 9.66 21.45
C VAL A 111 19.51 8.67 22.44
N CYS A 112 20.33 7.92 23.17
CA CYS A 112 19.84 7.01 24.21
C CYS A 112 19.02 7.76 25.27
N GLU A 113 19.52 8.91 25.74
CA GLU A 113 18.83 9.74 26.74
C GLU A 113 17.48 10.26 26.22
N TRP A 114 17.45 10.73 24.97
CA TRP A 114 16.21 11.17 24.34
C TRP A 114 15.21 10.02 24.17
N VAL A 115 15.63 8.87 23.62
CA VAL A 115 14.74 7.71 23.44
C VAL A 115 14.19 7.25 24.79
N SER A 116 15.04 7.21 25.83
CA SER A 116 14.62 6.85 27.19
C SER A 116 13.53 7.79 27.71
N THR A 117 13.72 9.10 27.56
CA THR A 117 12.72 10.11 27.94
C THR A 117 11.43 9.95 27.13
N TYR A 118 11.55 9.79 25.82
CA TYR A 118 10.43 9.62 24.89
C TYR A 118 9.56 8.39 25.24
N LEU A 119 10.20 7.26 25.54
CA LEU A 119 9.52 6.02 25.92
C LEU A 119 8.93 6.11 27.33
N ASN A 120 9.65 6.72 28.28
CA ASN A 120 9.17 6.88 29.66
C ASN A 120 7.90 7.74 29.72
N ASP A 121 7.86 8.82 28.93
CA ASP A 121 6.68 9.66 28.76
C ASP A 121 5.45 8.93 28.19
N ARG A 122 5.68 7.78 27.54
CA ARG A 122 4.66 6.96 26.87
C ARG A 122 4.60 5.54 27.42
N ARG A 123 5.07 5.33 28.66
CA ARG A 123 5.21 3.99 29.25
C ARG A 123 3.92 3.18 29.20
N GLU A 124 2.79 3.80 29.54
CA GLU A 124 1.47 3.15 29.48
C GLU A 124 1.14 2.67 28.07
N ALA A 125 1.40 3.50 27.05
CA ALA A 125 1.17 3.13 25.65
C ALA A 125 2.07 1.96 25.23
N VAL A 126 3.36 1.98 25.60
CA VAL A 126 4.30 0.88 25.31
C VAL A 126 3.83 -0.44 25.95
N GLU A 127 3.42 -0.40 27.22
CA GLU A 127 2.91 -1.58 27.93
C GLU A 127 1.62 -2.13 27.28
N LEU A 128 0.72 -1.25 26.84
CA LEU A 128 -0.48 -1.63 26.10
C LEU A 128 -0.14 -2.23 24.72
N CYS A 129 0.83 -1.65 23.99
CA CYS A 129 1.30 -2.18 22.72
C CYS A 129 1.77 -3.63 22.86
N ARG A 130 2.54 -3.96 23.90
CA ARG A 130 3.03 -5.34 24.13
C ARG A 130 1.93 -6.37 24.35
N LYS A 131 0.76 -5.97 24.88
CA LYS A 131 -0.39 -6.88 24.98
C LYS A 131 -0.84 -7.42 23.63
N LEU A 132 -0.56 -6.72 22.52
CA LEU A 132 -0.93 -7.18 21.18
C LEU A 132 -0.27 -8.51 20.80
N VAL A 133 0.80 -8.95 21.48
CA VAL A 133 1.39 -10.29 21.27
C VAL A 133 0.36 -11.41 21.38
N ASP A 134 -0.62 -11.27 22.26
CA ASP A 134 -1.64 -12.29 22.52
C ASP A 134 -2.87 -12.17 21.59
N TYR A 135 -2.90 -11.17 20.72
CA TYR A 135 -4.04 -10.86 19.84
C TYR A 135 -3.59 -10.85 18.36
N PRO A 136 -3.42 -12.04 17.73
CA PRO A 136 -2.89 -12.17 16.38
C PRO A 136 -3.87 -11.73 15.27
N GLU A 137 -5.14 -11.56 15.60
CA GLU A 137 -6.21 -11.23 14.68
C GLU A 137 -6.98 -10.01 15.18
N GLY A 138 -7.49 -9.20 14.24
CA GLY A 138 -8.39 -8.13 14.60
C GLY A 138 -9.24 -7.64 13.45
N ARG A 139 -10.33 -6.99 13.83
CA ARG A 139 -11.26 -6.35 12.92
C ARG A 139 -11.91 -5.14 13.57
N HIS A 140 -12.27 -4.17 12.74
CA HIS A 140 -13.00 -2.99 13.14
C HIS A 140 -14.16 -2.72 12.18
N ARG A 141 -15.23 -2.10 12.71
CA ARG A 141 -16.37 -1.66 11.91
C ARG A 141 -16.16 -0.21 11.52
N ILE A 142 -15.92 0.02 10.24
CA ILE A 142 -15.83 1.37 9.70
C ILE A 142 -17.23 1.92 9.44
N GLN A 143 -17.44 3.18 9.81
CA GLN A 143 -18.58 3.95 9.35
C GLN A 143 -18.22 4.63 8.03
N TYR A 144 -18.82 4.17 6.94
CA TYR A 144 -18.53 4.66 5.59
C TYR A 144 -19.29 5.94 5.27
N SER A 145 -18.62 6.89 4.60
CA SER A 145 -19.32 7.97 3.90
C SER A 145 -20.02 7.41 2.66
N GLU A 146 -21.08 8.09 2.19
CA GLU A 146 -21.84 7.63 1.01
C GLU A 146 -20.98 7.53 -0.24
N ASP A 147 -20.00 8.42 -0.38
CA ASP A 147 -19.04 8.47 -1.50
C ASP A 147 -17.83 7.55 -1.32
N ILE A 148 -17.72 6.87 -0.17
CA ILE A 148 -16.60 6.04 0.31
C ILE A 148 -15.28 6.82 0.49
N ILE A 149 -14.87 7.64 -0.48
CA ILE A 149 -13.56 8.28 -0.51
C ILE A 149 -13.37 9.33 0.60
N SER A 150 -14.45 9.95 1.08
CA SER A 150 -14.44 10.85 2.24
C SER A 150 -14.44 10.11 3.59
N THR A 151 -14.45 8.77 3.59
CA THR A 151 -14.39 7.98 4.82
C THR A 151 -13.06 8.20 5.52
N LEU A 152 -13.11 8.76 6.73
CA LEU A 152 -11.91 8.93 7.55
C LEU A 152 -11.53 7.61 8.22
N LEU A 153 -10.26 7.23 8.07
CA LEU A 153 -9.67 6.02 8.67
C LEU A 153 -8.54 6.40 9.64
N PRO A 154 -8.83 7.18 10.70
CA PRO A 154 -7.80 7.69 11.62
C PRO A 154 -7.06 6.54 12.33
N THR A 155 -7.78 5.48 12.66
CA THR A 155 -7.27 4.29 13.37
C THR A 155 -6.20 3.55 12.56
N VAL A 156 -6.31 3.56 11.23
CA VAL A 156 -5.33 2.93 10.33
C VAL A 156 -4.00 3.70 10.36
N GLN A 157 -4.04 5.03 10.37
CA GLN A 157 -2.82 5.84 10.52
C GLN A 157 -2.23 5.74 11.93
N ASP A 158 -3.08 5.76 12.96
CA ASP A 158 -2.66 5.60 14.36
C ASP A 158 -1.90 4.26 14.57
N THR A 159 -2.18 3.23 13.77
CA THR A 159 -1.47 1.94 13.86
C THR A 159 -0.03 2.00 13.35
N ARG A 160 0.30 2.93 12.45
CA ARG A 160 1.71 3.21 12.11
C ARG A 160 2.45 3.82 13.30
N VAL A 161 1.77 4.63 14.11
CA VAL A 161 2.32 5.23 15.33
C VAL A 161 2.67 4.14 16.35
N VAL A 162 1.83 3.09 16.46
CA VAL A 162 2.12 1.89 17.27
C VAL A 162 3.43 1.24 16.82
N ALA A 163 3.60 1.00 15.52
CA ALA A 163 4.83 0.40 14.98
C ALA A 163 6.06 1.29 15.21
N SER A 164 5.93 2.62 15.06
CA SER A 164 7.01 3.55 15.35
C SER A 164 7.40 3.56 16.83
N LEU A 165 6.42 3.51 17.75
CA LEU A 165 6.68 3.45 19.19
C LEU A 165 7.42 2.17 19.57
N LEU A 166 6.96 1.01 19.09
CA LEU A 166 7.62 -0.28 19.31
C LEU A 166 9.00 -0.34 18.67
N GLN A 167 9.21 0.29 17.50
CA GLN A 167 10.54 0.39 16.91
C GLN A 167 11.53 1.14 17.80
N TRP A 168 11.12 2.25 18.43
CA TRP A 168 11.99 2.97 19.38
C TRP A 168 12.31 2.14 20.62
N ASP A 169 11.35 1.38 21.11
CA ASP A 169 11.54 0.47 22.24
C ASP A 169 12.50 -0.67 21.87
N ILE A 170 12.31 -1.34 20.72
CA ILE A 170 13.25 -2.36 20.21
C ILE A 170 14.68 -1.81 20.14
N ARG A 171 14.86 -0.57 19.64
CA ARG A 171 16.19 0.05 19.57
C ARG A 171 16.80 0.21 20.96
N MET A 172 16.04 0.72 21.93
CA MET A 172 16.51 0.90 23.30
C MET A 172 16.80 -0.44 23.99
N GLN A 173 15.86 -1.39 23.94
CA GLN A 173 16.02 -2.72 24.54
C GLN A 173 17.20 -3.49 23.92
N SER A 174 17.47 -3.30 22.63
CA SER A 174 18.64 -3.91 21.96
C SER A 174 19.97 -3.35 22.49
N GLN A 175 20.03 -2.05 22.83
CA GLN A 175 21.23 -1.46 23.48
C GLN A 175 21.47 -2.03 24.87
N LEU A 176 20.38 -2.33 25.59
CA LEU A 176 20.40 -2.90 26.94
C LEU A 176 20.61 -4.42 26.95
N GLY A 177 20.60 -5.08 25.79
CA GLY A 177 20.72 -6.54 25.66
C GLY A 177 19.44 -7.32 26.01
N ASN A 178 18.30 -6.64 26.12
CA ASN A 178 17.01 -7.22 26.47
C ASN A 178 16.29 -7.82 25.23
N PHE A 179 16.92 -8.81 24.60
CA PHE A 179 16.43 -9.38 23.33
C PHE A 179 15.08 -10.09 23.45
N ASP A 180 14.72 -10.63 24.63
CA ASP A 180 13.40 -11.21 24.87
C ASP A 180 12.28 -10.18 24.69
N THR A 181 12.50 -8.97 25.20
CA THR A 181 11.57 -7.84 25.05
C THR A 181 11.50 -7.40 23.59
N CYS A 182 12.63 -7.30 22.90
CA CYS A 182 12.64 -6.97 21.47
C CYS A 182 11.82 -7.96 20.63
N VAL A 183 11.90 -9.26 20.94
CA VAL A 183 11.11 -10.29 20.27
C VAL A 183 9.62 -10.11 20.56
N GLN A 184 9.23 -9.78 21.80
CA GLN A 184 7.83 -9.45 22.13
C GLN A 184 7.34 -8.24 21.34
N ASP A 185 8.13 -7.16 21.27
CA ASP A 185 7.77 -5.94 20.57
C ASP A 185 7.63 -6.16 19.05
N LEU A 186 8.51 -6.96 18.44
CA LEU A 186 8.41 -7.38 17.04
C LEU A 186 7.10 -8.13 16.76
N ARG A 187 6.71 -9.05 17.65
CA ARG A 187 5.45 -9.80 17.54
C ARG A 187 4.23 -8.89 17.71
N ALA A 188 4.25 -8.00 18.70
CA ALA A 188 3.21 -7.00 18.91
C ALA A 188 3.03 -6.08 17.68
N MET A 189 4.14 -5.61 17.09
CA MET A 189 4.13 -4.72 15.92
C MET A 189 3.42 -5.37 14.73
N ARG A 190 3.68 -6.66 14.51
CA ARG A 190 3.03 -7.42 13.45
C ARG A 190 1.54 -7.63 13.73
N ASN A 191 1.19 -8.00 14.96
CA ASN A 191 -0.21 -8.19 15.34
C ASN A 191 -1.00 -6.87 15.24
N ALA A 192 -0.37 -5.72 15.53
CA ALA A 192 -0.93 -4.41 15.25
C ALA A 192 -1.30 -4.27 13.76
N ALA A 193 -0.40 -4.64 12.84
CA ALA A 193 -0.63 -4.57 11.39
C ALA A 193 -1.79 -5.47 10.91
N ARG A 194 -2.01 -6.60 11.58
CA ARG A 194 -3.09 -7.56 11.28
C ARG A 194 -4.46 -7.14 11.81
N SER A 195 -4.54 -6.09 12.61
CA SER A 195 -5.78 -5.62 13.25
C SER A 195 -6.85 -5.10 12.28
N PHE A 196 -6.48 -4.87 11.01
CA PHE A 196 -7.39 -4.48 9.93
C PHE A 196 -7.44 -5.54 8.82
N GLY A 197 -7.12 -6.79 9.13
CA GLY A 197 -6.91 -7.87 8.15
C GLY A 197 -8.10 -8.12 7.21
N ASP A 198 -9.32 -7.80 7.66
CA ASP A 198 -10.55 -7.93 6.88
C ASP A 198 -10.96 -6.65 6.14
N GLU A 199 -10.42 -5.48 6.51
CA GLU A 199 -10.95 -4.20 6.03
C GLU A 199 -10.70 -3.97 4.54
N GLY A 200 -9.76 -4.69 3.90
CA GLY A 200 -9.61 -4.77 2.44
C GLY A 200 -9.25 -3.47 1.71
N PHE A 201 -9.37 -2.29 2.34
CA PHE A 201 -9.02 -1.01 1.73
C PHE A 201 -7.55 -0.93 1.35
N LEU A 202 -7.28 -0.26 0.23
CA LEU A 202 -5.94 -0.02 -0.27
C LEU A 202 -5.05 0.71 0.75
N ILE A 203 -5.61 1.64 1.51
CA ILE A 203 -4.86 2.36 2.55
C ILE A 203 -4.45 1.44 3.71
N ALA A 204 -5.30 0.48 4.09
CA ALA A 204 -4.93 -0.53 5.08
C ALA A 204 -3.81 -1.42 4.55
N ALA A 205 -3.82 -1.74 3.26
CA ALA A 205 -2.72 -2.48 2.64
C ALA A 205 -1.40 -1.70 2.62
N LEU A 206 -1.44 -0.40 2.31
CA LEU A 206 -0.27 0.48 2.41
C LEU A 206 0.31 0.53 3.82
N VAL A 207 -0.56 0.64 4.83
CA VAL A 207 -0.13 0.66 6.24
C VAL A 207 0.51 -0.68 6.62
N ARG A 208 -0.09 -1.82 6.25
CA ARG A 208 0.49 -3.15 6.52
C ARG A 208 1.85 -3.33 5.82
N ILE A 209 1.99 -2.92 4.56
CA ILE A 209 3.27 -2.89 3.83
C ILE A 209 4.32 -2.04 4.56
N ALA A 210 3.91 -0.86 5.07
CA ALA A 210 4.80 0.02 5.80
C ALA A 210 5.25 -0.60 7.13
N ILE A 211 4.34 -1.23 7.87
CA ILE A 211 4.67 -1.90 9.13
C ILE A 211 5.57 -3.11 8.90
N ASP A 212 5.34 -3.91 7.85
CA ASP A 212 6.26 -5.02 7.48
C ASP A 212 7.69 -4.51 7.20
N THR A 213 7.80 -3.33 6.59
CA THR A 213 9.10 -2.67 6.37
C THR A 213 9.76 -2.26 7.68
N ILE A 214 8.99 -1.64 8.59
CA ILE A 214 9.45 -1.26 9.93
C ILE A 214 9.88 -2.50 10.72
N PHE A 215 9.11 -3.59 10.64
CA PHE A 215 9.43 -4.87 11.28
C PHE A 215 10.78 -5.41 10.82
N CYS A 216 11.00 -5.52 9.51
CA CYS A 216 12.25 -6.06 8.96
C CYS A 216 13.46 -5.20 9.37
N GLN A 217 13.31 -3.86 9.33
CA GLN A 217 14.34 -2.93 9.81
C GLN A 217 14.61 -3.12 11.31
N SER A 218 13.57 -3.20 12.13
CA SER A 218 13.72 -3.34 13.59
C SER A 218 14.35 -4.68 13.98
N LEU A 219 14.04 -5.75 13.24
CA LEU A 219 14.70 -7.05 13.41
C LEU A 219 16.18 -6.98 13.00
N GLN A 220 16.50 -6.28 11.92
CA GLN A 220 17.89 -6.05 11.51
C GLN A 220 18.67 -5.26 12.56
N GLU A 221 18.08 -4.17 13.08
CA GLU A 221 18.64 -3.37 14.16
C GLU A 221 18.86 -4.22 15.42
N MET A 222 17.91 -5.06 15.81
CA MET A 222 18.05 -5.98 16.95
C MET A 222 19.23 -6.95 16.76
N LEU A 223 19.29 -7.62 15.61
CA LEU A 223 20.35 -8.59 15.29
C LEU A 223 21.72 -7.94 15.03
N SER A 224 21.77 -6.62 14.78
CA SER A 224 23.04 -5.89 14.70
C SER A 224 23.65 -5.60 16.07
N GLN A 225 22.85 -5.64 17.15
CA GLN A 225 23.31 -5.31 18.51
C GLN A 225 23.65 -6.56 19.33
N GLY A 226 23.12 -7.72 18.99
CA GLY A 226 23.48 -8.98 19.65
C GLY A 226 22.78 -10.19 19.07
N GLU A 227 22.61 -11.22 19.90
CA GLU A 227 22.06 -12.52 19.53
C GLU A 227 20.80 -12.82 20.32
N THR A 228 19.89 -13.59 19.72
CA THR A 228 18.70 -14.14 20.39
C THR A 228 18.73 -15.67 20.25
N THR A 229 17.82 -16.37 20.92
CA THR A 229 17.83 -17.83 20.96
C THR A 229 17.33 -18.46 19.66
N GLU A 230 17.73 -19.71 19.42
CA GLU A 230 17.23 -20.50 18.27
C GLU A 230 15.69 -20.63 18.29
N ALA A 231 15.11 -20.77 19.48
CA ALA A 231 13.65 -20.89 19.63
C ALA A 231 12.94 -19.59 19.21
N GLN A 232 13.47 -18.43 19.57
CA GLN A 232 12.91 -17.13 19.19
C GLN A 232 13.08 -16.84 17.71
N LEU A 233 14.24 -17.17 17.11
CA LEU A 233 14.43 -17.05 15.67
C LEU A 233 13.49 -17.98 14.90
N ALA A 234 13.33 -19.23 15.34
CA ALA A 234 12.40 -20.17 14.71
C ALA A 234 10.94 -19.67 14.78
N LEU A 235 10.55 -19.07 15.92
CA LEU A 235 9.24 -18.45 16.09
C LEU A 235 9.04 -17.28 15.12
N LEU A 236 9.97 -16.30 15.10
CA LEU A 236 9.89 -15.15 14.21
C LEU A 236 9.92 -15.57 12.73
N GLN A 237 10.69 -16.60 12.38
CA GLN A 237 10.73 -17.16 11.03
C GLN A 237 9.40 -17.78 10.64
N LYS A 238 8.81 -18.61 11.52
CA LYS A 238 7.52 -19.25 11.29
C LYS A 238 6.45 -18.19 11.06
N GLU A 239 6.37 -17.23 11.97
CA GLU A 239 5.44 -16.12 11.82
C GLU A 239 5.74 -15.45 10.48
N LEU A 240 6.95 -14.99 10.18
CA LEU A 240 7.23 -14.26 8.92
C LEU A 240 6.81 -15.03 7.65
N ALA A 241 6.98 -16.35 7.63
CA ALA A 241 6.49 -17.21 6.55
C ALA A 241 4.96 -17.17 6.42
N GLU A 242 4.21 -17.18 7.53
CA GLU A 242 2.75 -17.02 7.53
C GLU A 242 2.31 -15.64 7.01
N GLU A 243 3.11 -14.58 7.20
CA GLU A 243 2.81 -13.25 6.65
C GLU A 243 3.00 -13.21 5.14
N LEU A 244 4.06 -13.87 4.67
CA LEU A 244 4.36 -13.97 3.25
C LEU A 244 3.32 -14.80 2.49
N ALA A 245 2.76 -15.81 3.16
CA ALA A 245 1.74 -16.70 2.62
C ALA A 245 0.31 -16.12 2.65
N ASP A 246 0.06 -15.08 3.44
CA ASP A 246 -1.28 -14.50 3.60
C ASP A 246 -1.77 -13.84 2.30
N GLU A 247 -2.99 -14.19 1.86
CA GLU A 247 -3.62 -13.66 0.64
C GLU A 247 -4.17 -12.23 0.79
N PHE A 248 -3.80 -11.51 1.85
CA PHE A 248 -4.31 -10.17 2.12
C PHE A 248 -4.15 -9.19 0.94
N PRO A 249 -3.02 -9.13 0.20
CA PRO A 249 -2.93 -8.28 -0.98
C PRO A 249 -4.01 -8.60 -2.01
N TYR A 250 -4.29 -9.88 -2.24
CA TYR A 250 -5.35 -10.30 -3.16
C TYR A 250 -6.75 -9.93 -2.62
N ARG A 251 -7.01 -10.14 -1.32
CA ARG A 251 -8.27 -9.72 -0.68
C ARG A 251 -8.47 -8.20 -0.77
N SER A 252 -7.39 -7.44 -0.63
CA SER A 252 -7.43 -5.98 -0.78
C SER A 252 -7.74 -5.57 -2.21
N LEU A 253 -7.13 -6.20 -3.21
CA LEU A 253 -7.41 -5.92 -4.63
C LEU A 253 -8.88 -6.21 -4.99
N ARG A 254 -9.43 -7.30 -4.43
CA ARG A 254 -10.85 -7.65 -4.58
C ARG A 254 -11.77 -6.58 -3.96
N CYS A 255 -11.39 -6.03 -2.80
CA CYS A 255 -12.13 -4.94 -2.16
C CYS A 255 -12.08 -3.66 -3.01
N GLU A 256 -10.91 -3.30 -3.52
CA GLU A 256 -10.75 -2.14 -4.39
C GLU A 256 -11.56 -2.24 -5.68
N ARG A 257 -11.75 -3.43 -6.24
CA ARG A 257 -12.67 -3.62 -7.37
C ARG A 257 -14.10 -3.26 -7.00
N ALA A 258 -14.57 -3.69 -5.83
CA ALA A 258 -15.90 -3.40 -5.32
C ALA A 258 -16.08 -1.90 -5.06
N ILE A 259 -15.11 -1.29 -4.39
CA ILE A 259 -15.06 0.14 -4.06
C ILE A 259 -15.06 0.98 -5.33
N MET A 260 -14.21 0.64 -6.31
CA MET A 260 -14.14 1.36 -7.59
C MET A 260 -15.46 1.28 -8.36
N PHE A 261 -16.05 0.08 -8.48
CA PHE A 261 -17.36 -0.10 -9.10
C PHE A 261 -18.45 0.75 -8.42
N TYR A 262 -18.50 0.73 -7.10
CA TYR A 262 -19.45 1.52 -6.33
C TYR A 262 -19.22 3.02 -6.49
N MET A 263 -17.99 3.52 -6.40
CA MET A 263 -17.69 4.95 -6.53
C MET A 263 -18.08 5.47 -7.91
N VAL A 264 -17.79 4.71 -8.97
CA VAL A 264 -18.17 5.11 -10.33
C VAL A 264 -19.69 5.21 -10.47
N LYS A 265 -20.45 4.31 -9.82
CA LYS A 265 -21.91 4.42 -9.71
C LYS A 265 -22.35 5.66 -8.95
N TYR A 266 -21.85 5.84 -7.73
CA TYR A 266 -22.21 6.95 -6.86
C TYR A 266 -21.98 8.31 -7.54
N PHE A 267 -20.78 8.54 -8.08
CA PHE A 267 -20.47 9.80 -8.76
C PHE A 267 -21.25 9.94 -10.07
N GLY A 268 -21.49 8.85 -10.81
CA GLY A 268 -22.34 8.87 -12.00
C GLY A 268 -23.77 9.37 -11.74
N GLU A 269 -24.34 8.99 -10.60
CA GLU A 269 -25.69 9.38 -10.17
C GLU A 269 -25.71 10.78 -9.52
N ASN A 270 -24.62 11.21 -8.85
CA ASN A 270 -24.63 12.39 -7.99
C ASN A 270 -23.81 13.60 -8.49
N LEU A 271 -22.88 13.44 -9.47
CA LEU A 271 -22.07 14.55 -10.01
C LEU A 271 -22.94 15.71 -10.52
N GLY A 272 -24.07 15.36 -11.15
CA GLY A 272 -25.12 16.25 -11.68
C GLY A 272 -25.82 17.15 -10.65
N LEU A 273 -25.87 16.68 -9.40
CA LEU A 273 -26.87 17.09 -8.42
C LEU A 273 -26.24 17.71 -7.17
N ASN A 274 -24.97 17.42 -6.91
CA ASN A 274 -24.32 17.78 -5.66
C ASN A 274 -22.96 18.48 -5.88
N LYS A 275 -22.85 19.74 -5.45
CA LYS A 275 -21.58 20.51 -5.45
C LYS A 275 -20.50 19.86 -4.57
N GLN A 276 -20.88 19.12 -3.53
CA GLN A 276 -19.95 18.38 -2.68
C GLN A 276 -19.25 17.24 -3.46
N SER A 277 -19.98 16.49 -4.28
CA SER A 277 -19.42 15.43 -5.13
C SER A 277 -18.38 15.98 -6.12
N LEU A 278 -18.64 17.16 -6.71
CA LEU A 278 -17.67 17.86 -7.56
C LEU A 278 -16.43 18.31 -6.78
N ARG A 279 -16.60 18.82 -5.55
CA ARG A 279 -15.48 19.24 -4.70
C ARG A 279 -14.59 18.04 -4.32
N VAL A 280 -15.21 16.92 -3.95
CA VAL A 280 -14.49 15.67 -3.65
C VAL A 280 -13.73 15.18 -4.89
N LEU A 281 -14.37 15.18 -6.06
CA LEU A 281 -13.72 14.77 -7.31
C LEU A 281 -12.52 15.66 -7.67
N ASN A 282 -12.66 16.99 -7.51
CA ASN A 282 -11.57 17.92 -7.74
C ASN A 282 -10.41 17.71 -6.74
N GLY A 283 -10.72 17.38 -5.49
CA GLY A 283 -9.70 17.03 -4.48
C GLY A 283 -8.89 15.79 -4.86
N LEU A 284 -9.53 14.79 -5.49
CA LEU A 284 -8.86 13.57 -5.95
C LEU A 284 -7.89 13.79 -7.12
N ALA A 285 -8.15 14.79 -7.97
CA ALA A 285 -7.29 15.13 -9.10
C ALA A 285 -5.97 15.81 -8.66
N GLY A 286 -5.84 16.18 -7.38
CA GLY A 286 -4.70 16.91 -6.84
C GLY A 286 -4.73 18.41 -7.17
N PRO A 287 -3.75 19.19 -6.66
CA PRO A 287 -3.66 20.61 -6.95
C PRO A 287 -3.35 20.83 -8.44
N SER A 288 -4.36 21.25 -9.19
CA SER A 288 -4.19 21.75 -10.56
C SER A 288 -3.70 23.20 -10.50
N PRO A 289 -2.70 23.60 -11.31
CA PRO A 289 -2.27 25.00 -11.40
C PRO A 289 -3.39 25.95 -11.86
N ASN A 290 -4.48 25.41 -12.42
CA ASN A 290 -5.72 26.12 -12.69
C ASN A 290 -6.88 25.40 -11.98
N GLU A 291 -7.56 26.05 -11.03
CA GLU A 291 -8.86 25.54 -10.59
C GLU A 291 -9.78 25.39 -11.81
N PRO A 292 -10.49 24.25 -11.97
CA PRO A 292 -11.41 24.11 -13.08
C PRO A 292 -12.43 25.25 -13.01
N ASN A 293 -12.47 26.11 -14.02
CA ASN A 293 -13.43 27.21 -14.02
C ASN A 293 -14.87 26.64 -13.98
N GLN A 294 -15.84 27.46 -13.54
CA GLN A 294 -17.23 27.02 -13.37
C GLN A 294 -17.81 26.35 -14.64
N PHE A 295 -17.34 26.78 -15.82
CA PHE A 295 -17.73 26.21 -17.11
C PHE A 295 -17.21 24.78 -17.32
N GLN A 296 -15.95 24.49 -17.00
CA GLN A 296 -15.38 23.14 -17.06
C GLN A 296 -16.08 22.18 -16.09
N SER A 297 -16.36 22.65 -14.87
CA SER A 297 -17.12 21.88 -13.87
C SER A 297 -18.54 21.58 -14.36
N ALA A 298 -19.24 22.58 -14.92
CA ALA A 298 -20.57 22.40 -15.50
C ALA A 298 -20.57 21.46 -16.72
N LEU A 299 -19.54 21.54 -17.57
CA LEU A 299 -19.38 20.66 -18.73
C LEU A 299 -19.15 19.21 -18.30
N LEU A 300 -18.33 18.97 -17.29
CA LEU A 300 -18.05 17.63 -16.75
C LEU A 300 -19.29 17.02 -16.11
N THR A 301 -20.01 17.82 -15.32
CA THR A 301 -21.32 17.51 -14.72
C THR A 301 -22.37 17.12 -15.77
N PHE A 302 -22.44 17.87 -16.88
CA PHE A 302 -23.39 17.59 -17.96
C PHE A 302 -22.96 16.39 -18.83
N ARG A 303 -21.65 16.21 -19.04
CA ARG A 303 -21.11 15.21 -19.97
C ARG A 303 -21.04 13.83 -19.35
N TYR A 304 -20.69 13.68 -18.07
CA TYR A 304 -20.31 12.40 -17.49
C TYR A 304 -21.45 11.39 -17.21
N PRO A 305 -22.62 11.76 -16.64
CA PRO A 305 -23.63 10.79 -16.19
C PRO A 305 -24.07 9.71 -17.21
N PRO A 306 -24.26 10.00 -18.52
CA PRO A 306 -24.58 8.97 -19.52
C PRO A 306 -23.50 7.91 -19.72
N TYR A 307 -22.26 8.24 -19.38
CA TYR A 307 -21.11 7.36 -19.54
C TYR A 307 -20.74 6.61 -18.27
N ALA A 308 -21.37 6.92 -17.13
CA ALA A 308 -21.05 6.28 -15.85
C ALA A 308 -21.20 4.74 -15.90
N LYS A 309 -22.18 4.21 -16.63
CA LYS A 309 -22.32 2.75 -16.83
C LYS A 309 -21.19 2.16 -17.67
N ALA A 310 -20.72 2.89 -18.68
CA ALA A 310 -19.55 2.48 -19.48
C ALA A 310 -18.28 2.50 -18.62
N ASP A 311 -18.14 3.51 -17.76
CA ASP A 311 -17.01 3.63 -16.83
C ASP A 311 -17.06 2.52 -15.77
N GLN A 312 -18.24 2.15 -15.28
CA GLN A 312 -18.41 0.99 -14.38
C GLN A 312 -18.00 -0.32 -15.05
N ALA A 313 -18.47 -0.56 -16.28
CA ALA A 313 -18.09 -1.75 -17.03
C ALA A 313 -16.57 -1.79 -17.27
N TYR A 314 -15.97 -0.64 -17.59
CA TYR A 314 -14.53 -0.52 -17.77
C TYR A 314 -13.76 -0.77 -16.47
N ALA A 315 -14.17 -0.16 -15.35
CA ALA A 315 -13.60 -0.39 -14.02
C ALA A 315 -13.59 -1.89 -13.66
N LEU A 316 -14.72 -2.58 -13.86
CA LEU A 316 -14.83 -4.01 -13.58
C LEU A 316 -13.90 -4.84 -14.47
N LYS A 317 -13.83 -4.55 -15.77
CA LYS A 317 -12.91 -5.24 -16.70
C LYS A 317 -11.46 -5.04 -16.28
N MET A 318 -11.05 -3.80 -16.06
CA MET A 318 -9.67 -3.45 -15.70
C MET A 318 -9.26 -4.09 -14.37
N MET A 319 -10.08 -3.93 -13.34
CA MET A 319 -9.78 -4.49 -12.01
C MET A 319 -9.81 -6.03 -12.00
N THR A 320 -10.72 -6.65 -12.77
CA THR A 320 -10.74 -8.11 -12.91
C THR A 320 -9.51 -8.62 -13.65
N ALA A 321 -9.10 -7.97 -14.74
CA ALA A 321 -7.87 -8.32 -15.44
C ALA A 321 -6.63 -8.17 -14.54
N TYR A 322 -6.61 -7.16 -13.67
CA TYR A 322 -5.57 -7.00 -12.65
C TYR A 322 -5.57 -8.14 -11.63
N MET A 323 -6.74 -8.55 -11.15
CA MET A 323 -6.86 -9.69 -10.23
C MET A 323 -6.42 -11.01 -10.87
N GLU A 324 -6.75 -11.23 -12.14
CA GLU A 324 -6.31 -12.39 -12.91
C GLU A 324 -4.79 -12.37 -13.11
N ALA A 325 -4.22 -11.22 -13.48
CA ALA A 325 -2.77 -11.03 -13.58
C ALA A 325 -2.06 -11.30 -12.25
N TYR A 326 -2.65 -10.90 -11.12
CA TYR A 326 -2.09 -11.15 -9.78
C TYR A 326 -1.99 -12.65 -9.46
N ARG A 327 -2.85 -13.50 -10.02
CA ARG A 327 -2.81 -14.96 -9.82
C ARG A 327 -1.72 -15.66 -10.63
N LEU A 328 -1.14 -14.99 -11.62
CA LEU A 328 -0.03 -15.54 -12.39
C LEU A 328 1.22 -15.72 -11.50
N PRO A 329 2.13 -16.63 -11.90
CA PRO A 329 3.50 -16.64 -11.38
C PRO A 329 4.12 -15.24 -11.41
N LEU A 330 4.97 -14.91 -10.44
CA LEU A 330 5.51 -13.56 -10.24
C LEU A 330 6.18 -13.01 -11.51
N GLU A 331 6.83 -13.90 -12.26
CA GLU A 331 7.57 -13.60 -13.49
C GLU A 331 6.64 -13.05 -14.56
N GLN A 332 5.48 -13.69 -14.74
CA GLN A 332 4.47 -13.30 -15.74
C GLN A 332 3.60 -12.14 -15.24
N ARG A 333 3.45 -12.00 -13.93
CA ARG A 333 2.61 -10.98 -13.29
C ARG A 333 3.07 -9.56 -13.61
N ASN A 334 4.36 -9.27 -13.45
CA ASN A 334 4.89 -7.91 -13.65
C ASN A 334 4.73 -7.46 -15.10
N GLN A 335 5.11 -8.31 -16.05
CA GLN A 335 4.90 -8.04 -17.47
C GLN A 335 3.41 -7.84 -17.78
N LYS A 336 2.53 -8.67 -17.20
CA LYS A 336 1.10 -8.54 -17.45
C LYS A 336 0.52 -7.23 -16.91
N PHE A 337 0.99 -6.76 -15.76
CA PHE A 337 0.60 -5.46 -15.23
C PHE A 337 1.07 -4.30 -16.10
N GLU A 338 2.30 -4.36 -16.63
CA GLU A 338 2.80 -3.35 -17.57
C GLU A 338 1.95 -3.30 -18.85
N GLU A 339 1.61 -4.46 -19.44
CA GLU A 339 0.71 -4.55 -20.61
C GLU A 339 -0.67 -3.92 -20.33
N LEU A 340 -1.25 -4.23 -19.17
CA LEU A 340 -2.54 -3.69 -18.75
C LEU A 340 -2.47 -2.17 -18.56
N ASP A 341 -1.39 -1.65 -17.98
CA ASP A 341 -1.19 -0.22 -17.78
C ASP A 341 -0.94 0.54 -19.08
N GLU A 342 -0.23 -0.04 -20.03
CA GLU A 342 -0.08 0.58 -21.36
C GLU A 342 -1.43 0.61 -22.10
N SER A 343 -2.21 -0.47 -22.07
CA SER A 343 -3.57 -0.49 -22.62
C SER A 343 -4.47 0.59 -21.98
N PHE A 344 -4.26 0.85 -20.69
CA PHE A 344 -4.94 1.89 -19.94
C PHE A 344 -4.46 3.30 -20.31
N LYS A 345 -3.15 3.53 -20.45
CA LYS A 345 -2.57 4.83 -20.85
C LYS A 345 -3.07 5.28 -22.23
N VAL A 346 -3.18 4.36 -23.18
CA VAL A 346 -3.77 4.61 -24.51
C VAL A 346 -5.24 5.09 -24.40
N SER A 347 -5.92 4.72 -23.31
CA SER A 347 -7.29 5.11 -22.98
C SER A 347 -7.39 6.46 -22.22
N ARG A 348 -6.27 7.12 -21.85
CA ARG A 348 -6.24 8.38 -21.06
C ARG A 348 -6.36 9.66 -21.89
N GLY A 349 -7.23 9.69 -22.90
CA GLY A 349 -7.58 10.95 -23.54
C GLY A 349 -8.43 11.81 -22.59
N MET A 350 -8.07 13.09 -22.40
CA MET A 350 -8.80 14.09 -21.56
C MET A 350 -10.31 14.21 -21.90
N PHE A 351 -10.73 13.71 -23.06
CA PHE A 351 -12.11 13.73 -23.54
C PHE A 351 -12.83 12.36 -23.51
N GLN A 352 -12.21 11.28 -23.01
CA GLN A 352 -12.84 9.96 -22.94
C GLN A 352 -13.76 9.84 -21.71
N ALA A 353 -14.96 10.41 -21.81
CA ALA A 353 -15.95 10.38 -20.73
C ALA A 353 -16.37 8.97 -20.29
N LYS A 354 -16.09 7.94 -21.10
CA LYS A 354 -16.33 6.52 -20.80
C LYS A 354 -15.43 5.92 -19.73
N THR A 355 -14.32 6.57 -19.37
CA THR A 355 -13.31 6.00 -18.46
C THR A 355 -12.81 7.02 -17.43
N LEU A 356 -13.53 8.14 -17.24
CA LEU A 356 -13.04 9.31 -16.50
C LEU A 356 -12.65 8.99 -15.06
N LEU A 357 -13.53 8.33 -14.30
CA LEU A 357 -13.28 8.03 -12.88
C LEU A 357 -12.31 6.87 -12.73
N THR A 358 -12.39 5.86 -13.60
CA THR A 358 -11.38 4.80 -13.61
C THR A 358 -9.98 5.38 -13.86
N ASN A 359 -9.85 6.30 -14.83
CA ASN A 359 -8.60 7.01 -15.14
C ASN A 359 -8.02 7.82 -13.97
N LEU A 360 -8.90 8.32 -13.10
CA LEU A 360 -8.52 9.08 -11.92
C LEU A 360 -8.06 8.19 -10.76
N LEU A 361 -8.78 7.09 -10.51
CA LEU A 361 -8.63 6.29 -9.29
C LEU A 361 -7.61 5.14 -9.43
N PHE A 362 -7.57 4.51 -10.59
CA PHE A 362 -6.76 3.31 -10.84
C PHE A 362 -5.24 3.48 -10.68
N PRO A 363 -4.59 4.62 -10.99
CA PRO A 363 -3.14 4.75 -10.84
C PRO A 363 -2.63 4.45 -9.43
N SER A 364 -3.42 4.75 -8.39
CA SER A 364 -3.05 4.46 -7.01
C SER A 364 -3.06 2.95 -6.71
N VAL A 365 -4.03 2.23 -7.27
CA VAL A 365 -4.10 0.76 -7.20
C VAL A 365 -2.89 0.16 -7.92
N SER A 366 -2.67 0.52 -9.18
CA SER A 366 -1.54 0.04 -10.00
C SER A 366 -0.20 0.16 -9.27
N LYS A 367 0.11 1.34 -8.73
CA LYS A 367 1.38 1.58 -8.00
C LYS A 367 1.63 0.61 -6.85
N ILE A 368 0.59 0.21 -6.13
CA ILE A 368 0.76 -0.65 -4.96
C ILE A 368 1.09 -2.08 -5.38
N TYR A 369 0.35 -2.63 -6.33
CA TYR A 369 0.55 -4.02 -6.76
C TYR A 369 1.78 -4.20 -7.67
N GLN A 370 2.19 -3.15 -8.39
CA GLN A 370 3.41 -3.21 -9.21
C GLN A 370 4.69 -2.83 -8.46
N ARG A 371 4.62 -1.91 -7.49
CA ARG A 371 5.83 -1.39 -6.81
C ARG A 371 5.91 -1.82 -5.36
N SER A 372 4.89 -1.49 -4.56
CA SER A 372 4.95 -1.68 -3.11
C SER A 372 4.89 -3.15 -2.70
N GLU A 373 4.05 -3.96 -3.34
CA GLU A 373 3.89 -5.38 -3.00
C GLU A 373 5.12 -6.22 -3.38
N PRO A 374 5.69 -6.13 -4.60
CA PRO A 374 6.92 -6.85 -4.93
C PRO A 374 8.10 -6.44 -4.04
N ARG A 375 8.23 -5.14 -3.72
CA ARG A 375 9.25 -4.62 -2.80
C ARG A 375 9.12 -5.23 -1.41
N ARG A 376 7.90 -5.25 -0.87
CA ARG A 376 7.60 -5.89 0.42
C ARG A 376 7.96 -7.38 0.37
N LYS A 377 7.54 -8.08 -0.67
CA LYS A 377 7.79 -9.51 -0.84
C LYS A 377 9.29 -9.83 -0.89
N ALA A 378 10.07 -9.03 -1.62
CA ALA A 378 11.52 -9.15 -1.69
C ALA A 378 12.15 -8.98 -0.30
N LEU A 379 11.77 -7.92 0.42
CA LEU A 379 12.28 -7.64 1.77
C LEU A 379 11.96 -8.75 2.77
N LEU A 380 10.72 -9.26 2.77
CA LEU A 380 10.30 -10.35 3.65
C LEU A 380 11.05 -11.65 3.34
N ARG A 381 11.26 -11.99 2.06
CA ARG A 381 12.05 -13.15 1.65
C ARG A 381 13.52 -13.04 2.05
N CYS A 382 14.13 -11.88 1.84
CA CYS A 382 15.50 -11.61 2.31
C CYS A 382 15.59 -11.79 3.83
N THR A 383 14.65 -11.21 4.57
CA THR A 383 14.58 -11.32 6.03
C THR A 383 14.41 -12.77 6.49
N LEU A 384 13.55 -13.55 5.83
CA LEU A 384 13.32 -14.97 6.13
C LEU A 384 14.60 -15.79 5.96
N LEU A 385 15.32 -15.60 4.85
CA LEU A 385 16.60 -16.27 4.59
C LEU A 385 17.70 -15.79 5.55
N SER A 386 17.68 -14.53 5.97
CA SER A 386 18.59 -14.02 6.99
C SER A 386 18.33 -14.66 8.36
N ILE A 387 17.07 -14.79 8.79
CA ILE A 387 16.75 -15.52 10.01
C ILE A 387 17.25 -16.98 9.89
N ALA A 388 16.97 -17.66 8.78
CA ALA A 388 17.45 -19.02 8.55
C ALA A 388 18.99 -19.11 8.59
N SER A 389 19.69 -18.11 8.06
CA SER A 389 21.16 -18.02 8.10
C SER A 389 21.71 -17.80 9.51
N GLU A 390 21.03 -16.99 10.32
CA GLU A 390 21.40 -16.78 11.72
C GLU A 390 21.19 -18.07 12.54
N ARG A 391 20.07 -18.78 12.32
CA ARG A 391 19.81 -20.11 12.92
C ARG A 391 20.86 -21.14 12.51
N PHE A 392 21.24 -21.15 11.23
CA PHE A 392 22.34 -21.97 10.73
C PHE A 392 23.65 -21.66 11.47
N ARG A 393 23.97 -20.37 11.65
CA ARG A 393 25.17 -19.94 12.36
C ARG A 393 25.16 -20.36 13.82
N LEU A 394 24.03 -20.24 14.52
CA LEU A 394 23.90 -20.69 15.91
C LEU A 394 24.21 -22.20 16.05
N ALA A 395 23.71 -23.01 15.11
CA ALA A 395 23.89 -24.46 15.11
C ALA A 395 25.31 -24.90 14.67
N ASN A 396 25.90 -24.25 13.67
CA ASN A 396 27.14 -24.69 13.02
C ASN A 396 28.37 -23.85 13.38
N LYS A 397 28.21 -22.76 14.14
CA LYS A 397 29.26 -21.80 14.53
C LYS A 397 30.01 -21.16 13.35
N ARG A 398 29.39 -21.11 12.18
CA ARG A 398 29.87 -20.44 10.97
C ARG A 398 28.70 -19.95 10.13
N TRP A 399 28.92 -18.95 9.29
CA TRP A 399 27.94 -18.58 8.27
C TRP A 399 27.78 -19.68 7.21
N PRO A 400 26.61 -19.79 6.57
CA PRO A 400 26.46 -20.63 5.39
C PRO A 400 27.36 -20.10 4.26
N LYS A 401 27.86 -20.99 3.39
CA LYS A 401 28.66 -20.58 2.22
C LYS A 401 27.79 -20.15 1.03
N SER A 402 26.54 -20.63 1.01
CA SER A 402 25.54 -20.33 0.00
C SER A 402 24.14 -20.59 0.57
N LEU A 403 23.09 -20.15 -0.13
CA LEU A 403 21.71 -20.33 0.34
C LEU A 403 21.29 -21.80 0.38
N GLU A 404 21.89 -22.66 -0.45
CA GLU A 404 21.59 -24.09 -0.54
C GLU A 404 21.91 -24.85 0.75
N GLU A 405 22.87 -24.37 1.56
CA GLU A 405 23.18 -24.98 2.86
C GLU A 405 22.04 -24.79 3.90
N LEU A 406 21.09 -23.90 3.64
CA LEU A 406 19.92 -23.68 4.49
C LEU A 406 18.83 -24.75 4.28
N VAL A 407 18.83 -25.41 3.11
CA VAL A 407 17.81 -26.38 2.71
C VAL A 407 18.22 -27.81 3.10
N PRO A 408 17.29 -28.68 3.53
CA PRO A 408 15.89 -28.40 3.90
C PRO A 408 15.73 -28.03 5.38
N LYS A 409 16.82 -28.03 6.17
CA LYS A 409 16.77 -28.02 7.63
C LYS A 409 16.29 -26.68 8.21
N PHE A 410 16.73 -25.57 7.66
CA PHE A 410 16.41 -24.23 8.16
C PHE A 410 15.33 -23.54 7.31
N ILE A 411 15.20 -23.90 6.04
CA ILE A 411 14.11 -23.48 5.16
C ILE A 411 13.74 -24.59 4.18
N GLU A 412 12.46 -24.73 3.83
CA GLU A 412 11.98 -25.80 2.95
C GLU A 412 12.48 -25.66 1.51
N LYS A 413 12.45 -24.43 0.98
CA LYS A 413 12.90 -24.07 -0.37
C LYS A 413 13.38 -22.63 -0.42
N ILE A 414 14.21 -22.33 -1.40
CA ILE A 414 14.65 -20.96 -1.68
C ILE A 414 13.69 -20.37 -2.72
N ASP A 415 13.02 -19.28 -2.34
CA ASP A 415 12.17 -18.54 -3.25
C ASP A 415 12.99 -17.68 -4.22
N VAL A 416 12.46 -17.50 -5.43
CA VAL A 416 13.02 -16.57 -6.43
C VAL A 416 12.86 -15.11 -6.01
N ASP A 417 13.71 -14.24 -6.55
CA ASP A 417 13.58 -12.80 -6.42
C ASP A 417 12.29 -12.31 -7.12
N PRO A 418 11.44 -11.46 -6.52
CA PRO A 418 10.28 -10.87 -7.21
C PRO A 418 10.61 -10.01 -8.45
N TYR A 419 11.86 -9.58 -8.62
CA TYR A 419 12.30 -8.71 -9.72
C TYR A 419 13.14 -9.43 -10.78
N THR A 420 13.61 -10.65 -10.50
CA THR A 420 14.44 -11.44 -11.43
C THR A 420 13.96 -12.88 -11.50
N GLU A 421 14.41 -13.62 -12.51
CA GLU A 421 14.10 -15.06 -12.63
C GLU A 421 15.09 -15.94 -11.84
N THR A 422 15.90 -15.34 -10.97
CA THR A 422 16.96 -16.02 -10.23
C THR A 422 16.68 -16.00 -8.71
N PRO A 423 17.26 -16.94 -7.94
CA PRO A 423 17.24 -16.85 -6.49
C PRO A 423 17.78 -15.51 -5.98
N LEU A 424 17.37 -15.12 -4.77
CA LEU A 424 17.95 -13.96 -4.09
C LEU A 424 19.47 -14.08 -3.99
N LYS A 425 20.15 -12.93 -4.05
CA LYS A 425 21.61 -12.87 -3.99
C LYS A 425 22.09 -13.08 -2.56
N PHE A 426 23.21 -13.79 -2.42
CA PHE A 426 23.89 -14.02 -1.16
C PHE A 426 25.35 -13.60 -1.30
N LEU A 427 25.79 -12.68 -0.45
CA LEU A 427 27.15 -12.18 -0.44
C LEU A 427 27.75 -12.32 0.95
N THR A 428 28.93 -12.94 1.01
CA THR A 428 29.74 -12.98 2.22
C THR A 428 30.63 -11.75 2.26
N LEU A 429 30.57 -11.00 3.36
CA LEU A 429 31.38 -9.83 3.64
C LEU A 429 32.46 -10.18 4.67
N ARG A 430 33.45 -9.30 4.83
CA ARG A 430 34.51 -9.50 5.86
C ARG A 430 33.95 -9.52 7.28
N ASP A 431 32.84 -8.84 7.51
CA ASP A 431 32.24 -8.60 8.82
C ASP A 431 30.83 -9.19 8.95
N GLY A 432 30.41 -10.07 8.04
CA GLY A 432 29.09 -10.67 8.06
C GLY A 432 28.62 -11.21 6.71
N ILE A 433 27.31 -11.19 6.50
CA ILE A 433 26.67 -11.61 5.25
C ILE A 433 25.57 -10.62 4.87
N VAL A 434 25.22 -10.56 3.58
CA VAL A 434 24.06 -9.82 3.09
C VAL A 434 23.26 -10.69 2.12
N ILE A 435 21.94 -10.68 2.28
CA ILE A 435 20.98 -11.33 1.40
C ILE A 435 20.10 -10.25 0.81
N TYR A 436 20.02 -10.18 -0.52
CA TYR A 436 19.35 -9.07 -1.19
C TYR A 436 18.72 -9.46 -2.52
N SER A 437 17.75 -8.64 -2.92
CA SER A 437 17.17 -8.53 -4.25
C SER A 437 17.75 -7.28 -4.91
N VAL A 438 17.95 -7.34 -6.23
CA VAL A 438 18.43 -6.20 -7.04
C VAL A 438 17.40 -5.07 -7.16
N GLY A 439 16.14 -5.33 -6.81
CA GLY A 439 15.09 -4.32 -6.81
C GLY A 439 14.56 -3.92 -8.19
N GLU A 440 13.84 -2.80 -8.22
CA GLU A 440 12.94 -2.41 -9.34
C GLU A 440 13.69 -2.08 -10.64
N ASP A 441 14.91 -1.55 -10.57
CA ASP A 441 15.72 -1.23 -11.74
C ASP A 441 16.45 -2.45 -12.33
N ARG A 442 16.45 -3.58 -11.60
CA ARG A 442 17.10 -4.85 -11.97
C ARG A 442 18.61 -4.71 -12.17
N LEU A 443 19.22 -3.70 -11.54
CA LEU A 443 20.66 -3.49 -11.53
C LEU A 443 21.23 -3.95 -10.20
N ASP A 444 22.32 -4.72 -10.24
CA ASP A 444 22.97 -5.22 -9.03
C ASP A 444 23.92 -4.14 -8.48
N ASP A 445 23.54 -3.54 -7.35
CA ASP A 445 24.37 -2.54 -6.65
C ASP A 445 25.32 -3.17 -5.61
N GLY A 446 25.54 -4.48 -5.67
CA GLY A 446 26.50 -5.19 -4.82
C GLY A 446 26.04 -5.41 -3.39
N GLY A 447 24.73 -5.38 -3.13
CA GLY A 447 24.14 -5.59 -1.81
C GLY A 447 24.16 -4.33 -0.94
N ALA A 448 24.08 -3.14 -1.54
CA ALA A 448 24.10 -1.85 -0.87
C ALA A 448 22.75 -1.51 -0.18
N VAL A 449 22.35 -2.37 0.76
CA VAL A 449 21.02 -2.38 1.37
C VAL A 449 20.86 -1.43 2.56
N LEU A 450 21.93 -0.77 3.00
CA LEU A 450 21.87 0.25 4.07
C LEU A 450 22.04 1.66 3.50
N PRO A 451 21.37 2.68 4.08
CA PRO A 451 21.40 4.05 3.56
C PRO A 451 22.80 4.65 3.38
N ASN A 452 23.76 4.24 4.22
CA ASN A 452 25.12 4.80 4.27
C ASN A 452 26.17 3.95 3.53
N GLN A 453 25.76 2.96 2.74
CA GLN A 453 26.69 2.08 2.01
C GLN A 453 27.04 2.56 0.59
N ASN A 454 26.47 3.68 0.13
CA ASN A 454 26.87 4.26 -1.15
C ASN A 454 28.12 5.14 -0.95
N PRO A 455 29.30 4.76 -1.50
CA PRO A 455 30.54 5.53 -1.35
C PRO A 455 30.49 6.91 -2.02
N ASN A 456 29.46 7.21 -2.82
CA ASN A 456 29.30 8.50 -3.51
C ASN A 456 28.52 9.56 -2.71
N PHE A 457 28.06 9.27 -1.49
CA PHE A 457 27.35 10.24 -0.65
C PHE A 457 28.04 10.42 0.70
N GLU A 458 28.43 11.66 1.03
CA GLU A 458 28.87 12.02 2.37
C GLU A 458 27.72 11.85 3.38
N ARG A 459 28.07 11.43 4.61
CA ARG A 459 27.13 11.29 5.75
C ARG A 459 26.24 12.53 5.84
N GLY A 460 24.91 12.37 5.85
CA GLY A 460 23.97 13.49 6.04
C GLY A 460 23.03 13.81 4.87
N GLN A 461 23.16 13.20 3.69
CA GLN A 461 22.29 13.52 2.54
C GLN A 461 21.22 12.44 2.30
N TYR A 462 20.13 12.48 3.08
CA TYR A 462 18.89 11.82 2.65
C TYR A 462 18.20 12.68 1.59
N ALA A 463 18.41 12.35 0.32
CA ALA A 463 17.62 12.95 -0.75
C ALA A 463 16.17 12.46 -0.66
N GLN A 464 15.26 13.40 -0.41
CA GLN A 464 13.90 13.29 -0.92
C GLN A 464 14.01 13.15 -2.45
N GLY A 465 13.59 12.01 -2.99
CA GLY A 465 13.57 11.75 -4.42
C GLY A 465 14.73 10.88 -4.87
N SER A 466 14.40 9.76 -5.49
CA SER A 466 15.30 8.87 -6.23
C SER A 466 16.18 9.64 -7.20
N ASN A 467 17.49 9.74 -6.94
CA ASN A 467 18.54 10.07 -7.92
C ASN A 467 19.95 9.74 -7.36
N GLY A 468 20.22 8.46 -7.08
CA GLY A 468 21.60 7.98 -6.82
C GLY A 468 21.78 7.00 -5.67
N LEU A 469 20.77 6.74 -4.83
CA LEU A 469 20.80 5.69 -3.80
C LEU A 469 20.50 4.32 -4.41
N SER A 470 21.21 3.29 -3.95
CA SER A 470 21.02 1.90 -4.38
C SER A 470 19.55 1.47 -4.33
N LYS A 471 19.15 0.65 -5.30
CA LYS A 471 17.81 0.06 -5.38
C LYS A 471 17.72 -1.34 -4.81
N ASP A 472 18.85 -1.92 -4.41
CA ASP A 472 18.91 -3.19 -3.71
C ASP A 472 18.00 -3.18 -2.47
N ILE A 473 17.30 -4.29 -2.27
CA ILE A 473 16.41 -4.51 -1.13
C ILE A 473 16.89 -5.76 -0.41
N GLY A 474 17.29 -5.63 0.84
CA GLY A 474 17.75 -6.80 1.55
C GLY A 474 18.01 -6.61 3.03
N PHE A 475 18.73 -7.58 3.56
CA PHE A 475 18.98 -7.74 4.98
C PHE A 475 20.43 -8.16 5.16
N ARG A 476 21.14 -7.40 5.98
CA ARG A 476 22.53 -7.60 6.36
C ARG A 476 22.61 -8.13 7.79
N LEU A 477 23.46 -9.12 8.00
CA LEU A 477 23.83 -9.66 9.31
C LEU A 477 25.32 -9.42 9.53
N TRP A 478 25.70 -9.22 10.78
CA TRP A 478 27.08 -9.00 11.19
C TRP A 478 27.61 -10.18 11.98
N ASN A 479 28.91 -10.43 11.87
CA ASN A 479 29.61 -11.34 12.77
C ASN A 479 29.44 -10.88 14.22
N THR A 480 29.43 -11.83 15.14
CA THR A 480 29.17 -11.59 16.57
C THR A 480 30.11 -10.58 17.19
N GLU A 481 31.38 -10.59 16.80
CA GLU A 481 32.40 -9.67 17.28
C GLU A 481 32.27 -8.25 16.74
N LYS A 482 31.37 -8.00 15.79
CA LYS A 482 31.11 -6.67 15.22
C LYS A 482 29.81 -6.05 15.71
N ARG A 483 28.95 -6.82 16.38
CA ARG A 483 27.64 -6.35 16.85
C ARG A 483 27.81 -5.37 18.02
N GLY A 484 27.11 -4.23 17.95
CA GLY A 484 27.11 -3.20 18.99
C GLY A 484 28.49 -2.63 19.32
N ARG A 485 29.36 -2.48 18.31
CA ARG A 485 30.72 -1.94 18.46
C ARG A 485 30.89 -0.56 17.89
#